data_AF-A0A137PB30-F1
#
_entry.id   AF-A0A137PB30-F1
#
_cell.length_a   1.000
_cell.length_b   1.000
_cell.length_c   1.000
_cell.angle_alpha   90.00
_cell.angle_beta   90.00
_cell.angle_gamma   90.00
#
_symmetry.space_group_name_H-M   'P 1'
#
loop_
_entity.id
_entity.type
_entity.pdbx_description
1 polymer ?
#
loop_
_entity_poly.entity_id
_entity_poly.type
_entity_poly.pdbx_seq_one_letter_code
_entity_poly.pdbx_strand_id
1 'polypeptide(L)'
;MLYNSAKFHRSILRFSRQFHNLTKLSSIHPFDTNKFVSRLEGNGFSREQANVIMELTNASMIEKNHLVEEVMLTKSDLEKTTDSLSREVTSLGHRIQEDIYVLKNELQIDLDDHQGEMNRMFSKSSMHRLAWLNQTSLNLAQIRTSIEAIKLDSIGSGILVVLGFGGLWGLYLWLNSPTVHIQTVYQDSNSNEAVSMEL
;
A
#
# COMPACT_ATOMS: atom_id res chain seq x y z
N MET A 1 10.15 -5.52 -33.61
CA MET A 1 10.62 -4.10 -33.62
C MET A 1 12.13 -3.93 -33.37
N LEU A 2 12.98 -4.97 -33.54
CA LEU A 2 14.44 -4.87 -33.28
C LEU A 2 15.30 -4.68 -34.55
N TYR A 3 14.70 -4.76 -35.74
CA TYR A 3 15.43 -4.71 -37.03
C TYR A 3 15.87 -3.28 -37.42
N ASN A 4 15.23 -2.23 -36.90
CA ASN A 4 15.52 -0.84 -37.28
C ASN A 4 16.71 -0.21 -36.52
N SER A 5 17.01 -0.66 -35.30
CA SER A 5 18.08 -0.06 -34.48
C SER A 5 19.50 -0.39 -35.01
N ALA A 6 19.71 -1.63 -35.46
CA ALA A 6 21.01 -2.07 -35.98
C ALA A 6 21.40 -1.39 -37.30
N LYS A 7 20.43 -1.00 -38.12
CA LYS A 7 20.66 -0.32 -39.40
C LYS A 7 21.04 1.16 -39.18
N PHE A 8 20.46 1.80 -38.17
CA PHE A 8 20.76 3.19 -37.81
C PHE A 8 22.17 3.32 -37.22
N HIS A 9 22.57 2.40 -36.36
CA HIS A 9 23.90 2.41 -35.74
C HIS A 9 25.05 2.18 -36.75
N ARG A 10 24.81 1.36 -37.80
CA ARG A 10 25.76 1.15 -38.91
C ARG A 10 25.88 2.36 -39.86
N SER A 11 24.94 3.29 -39.82
CA SER A 11 24.98 4.52 -40.62
C SER A 11 25.85 5.59 -39.94
N ILE A 12 25.71 5.74 -38.63
CA ILE A 12 26.48 6.71 -37.82
C ILE A 12 27.96 6.32 -37.76
N LEU A 13 28.27 5.03 -37.58
CA LEU A 13 29.65 4.54 -37.57
C LEU A 13 30.34 4.61 -38.94
N ARG A 14 29.58 4.70 -40.05
CA ARG A 14 30.14 4.92 -41.40
C ARG A 14 30.45 6.38 -41.68
N PHE A 15 29.74 7.32 -41.03
CA PHE A 15 29.96 8.75 -41.20
C PHE A 15 31.20 9.22 -40.45
N SER A 16 31.40 8.75 -39.22
CA SER A 16 32.64 9.00 -38.45
C SER A 16 33.88 8.56 -39.24
N ARG A 17 33.82 7.40 -39.92
CA ARG A 17 34.92 6.83 -40.71
C ARG A 17 35.40 7.64 -41.90
N GLN A 18 34.62 8.60 -42.38
CA GLN A 18 34.98 9.44 -43.51
C GLN A 18 35.84 10.65 -43.10
N PHE A 19 35.76 11.12 -41.85
CA PHE A 19 36.48 12.33 -41.41
C PHE A 19 37.91 12.07 -40.96
N HIS A 20 38.27 10.85 -40.54
CA HIS A 20 39.66 10.52 -40.17
C HIS A 20 40.63 10.47 -41.38
N ASN A 21 40.10 10.51 -42.61
CA ASN A 21 40.91 10.58 -43.82
C ASN A 21 41.26 12.03 -44.21
N LEU A 22 40.67 13.04 -43.57
CA LEU A 22 40.94 14.47 -43.84
C LEU A 22 42.15 15.00 -43.07
N THR A 23 42.47 14.43 -41.91
CA THR A 23 43.73 14.74 -41.20
C THR A 23 44.95 14.16 -41.92
N LYS A 24 44.76 13.10 -42.71
CA LYS A 24 45.81 12.55 -43.60
C LYS A 24 45.99 13.35 -44.91
N LEU A 25 45.12 14.34 -45.17
CA LEU A 25 45.29 15.29 -46.26
C LEU A 25 46.32 16.38 -45.92
N SER A 26 46.89 16.46 -44.71
CA SER A 26 48.01 17.37 -44.42
C SER A 26 49.29 17.06 -45.24
N SER A 27 49.31 15.97 -46.01
CA SER A 27 50.29 15.72 -47.07
C SER A 27 49.80 16.24 -48.44
N ILE A 28 48.97 17.28 -48.48
CA ILE A 28 48.67 18.03 -49.71
C ILE A 28 50.00 18.64 -50.16
N HIS A 29 50.44 18.25 -51.35
CA HIS A 29 51.61 18.76 -52.04
C HIS A 29 51.72 20.28 -51.85
N PRO A 30 52.83 20.81 -51.31
CA PRO A 30 53.09 22.25 -51.30
C PRO A 30 52.83 22.78 -52.71
N PHE A 31 52.05 23.86 -52.83
CA PHE A 31 51.74 24.43 -54.12
C PHE A 31 53.05 24.80 -54.83
N ASP A 32 53.41 24.04 -55.87
CA ASP A 32 54.64 24.25 -56.62
C ASP A 32 54.46 25.45 -57.56
N THR A 33 54.57 26.64 -56.97
CA THR A 33 54.56 27.97 -57.58
C THR A 33 55.30 28.01 -58.92
N ASN A 34 56.51 27.44 -58.96
CA ASN A 34 57.36 27.42 -60.16
C ASN A 34 56.81 26.53 -61.29
N LYS A 35 56.32 25.32 -60.97
CA LYS A 35 55.76 24.41 -61.98
C LYS A 35 54.43 24.92 -62.52
N PHE A 36 53.69 25.64 -61.69
CA PHE A 36 52.45 26.30 -62.08
C PHE A 36 52.71 27.42 -63.09
N VAL A 37 53.69 28.29 -62.83
CA VAL A 37 54.11 29.34 -63.77
C VAL A 37 54.62 28.74 -65.09
N SER A 38 55.50 27.73 -65.05
CA SER A 38 56.01 27.09 -66.28
C SER A 38 54.91 26.43 -67.12
N ARG A 39 53.85 25.92 -66.49
CA ARG A 39 52.68 25.37 -67.21
C ARG A 39 51.83 26.46 -67.84
N LEU A 40 51.68 27.62 -67.19
CA LEU A 40 50.96 28.75 -67.76
C LEU A 40 51.72 29.35 -68.96
N GLU A 41 53.04 29.47 -68.86
CA GLU A 41 53.90 29.89 -69.97
C GLU A 41 53.77 28.95 -71.18
N GLY A 42 53.76 27.63 -70.95
CA GLY A 42 53.56 26.62 -72.00
C GLY A 42 52.18 26.64 -72.66
N ASN A 43 51.19 27.30 -72.04
CA ASN A 43 49.83 27.48 -72.58
C ASN A 43 49.61 28.87 -73.20
N GLY A 44 50.66 29.65 -73.43
CA GLY A 44 50.59 30.92 -74.14
C GLY A 44 50.40 32.16 -73.27
N PHE A 45 50.49 32.04 -71.94
CA PHE A 45 50.52 33.20 -71.04
C PHE A 45 51.93 33.79 -70.96
N SER A 46 52.05 35.11 -70.84
CA SER A 46 53.35 35.72 -70.53
C SER A 46 53.76 35.40 -69.09
N ARG A 47 55.06 35.42 -68.80
CA ARG A 47 55.60 35.16 -67.45
C ARG A 47 54.96 36.05 -66.38
N GLU A 48 54.71 37.31 -66.73
CA GLU A 48 54.05 38.25 -65.82
C GLU A 48 52.59 37.89 -65.56
N GLN A 49 51.84 37.49 -66.59
CA GLN A 49 50.46 37.02 -66.41
C GLN A 49 50.41 35.74 -65.56
N ALA A 50 51.36 34.82 -65.79
CA ALA A 50 51.47 33.58 -65.03
C ALA A 50 51.79 33.84 -63.55
N ASN A 51 52.68 34.79 -63.24
CA ASN A 51 53.00 35.20 -61.88
C ASN A 51 51.79 35.80 -61.16
N VAL A 52 51.03 36.68 -61.81
CA VAL A 52 49.84 37.28 -61.19
C VAL A 52 48.77 36.23 -60.88
N ILE A 53 48.51 35.30 -61.81
CA ILE A 53 47.53 34.21 -61.61
C ILE A 53 47.98 33.28 -60.48
N MET A 54 49.27 32.96 -60.42
CA MET A 54 49.89 32.16 -59.37
C MET A 54 49.76 32.83 -58.00
N GLU A 55 50.02 34.13 -57.92
CA GLU A 55 49.93 34.90 -56.67
C GLU A 55 48.50 34.93 -56.16
N LEU A 56 47.54 35.20 -57.05
CA LEU A 56 46.11 35.16 -56.73
C LEU A 56 45.65 33.76 -56.29
N THR A 57 46.11 32.72 -56.98
CA THR A 57 45.75 31.32 -56.67
C THR A 57 46.30 30.92 -55.30
N ASN A 58 47.56 31.24 -55.02
CA ASN A 58 48.21 30.96 -53.74
C ASN A 58 47.52 31.72 -52.60
N ALA A 59 47.19 33.00 -52.80
CA ALA A 59 46.43 33.79 -51.85
C ALA A 59 45.05 33.13 -51.55
N SER A 60 44.31 32.70 -52.58
CA SER A 60 43.02 32.01 -52.37
C SER A 60 43.18 30.63 -51.69
N MET A 61 44.30 29.94 -51.92
CA MET A 61 44.56 28.63 -51.30
C MET A 61 44.82 28.77 -49.81
N ILE A 62 45.61 29.78 -49.41
CA ILE A 62 45.86 30.12 -48.02
C ILE A 62 44.54 30.52 -47.33
N GLU A 63 43.73 31.36 -47.95
CA GLU A 63 42.41 31.76 -47.44
C GLU A 63 41.49 30.54 -47.21
N LYS A 64 41.43 29.63 -48.18
CA LYS A 64 40.56 28.45 -48.09
C LYS A 64 41.04 27.45 -47.04
N ASN A 65 42.36 27.32 -46.81
CA ASN A 65 42.87 26.48 -45.74
C ASN A 65 42.42 26.99 -44.37
N HIS A 66 42.50 28.31 -44.13
CA HIS A 66 42.01 28.93 -42.90
C HIS A 66 40.50 28.72 -42.71
N LEU A 67 39.70 28.88 -43.77
CA LEU A 67 38.26 28.60 -43.72
C LEU A 67 37.93 27.14 -43.41
N VAL A 68 38.70 26.18 -43.96
CA VAL A 68 38.53 24.75 -43.66
C VAL A 68 38.85 24.46 -42.20
N GLU A 69 39.92 25.04 -41.65
CA GLU A 69 40.25 24.89 -40.23
C GLU A 69 39.15 25.43 -39.33
N GLU A 70 38.63 26.63 -39.60
CA GLU A 70 37.55 27.25 -38.84
C GLU A 70 36.25 26.42 -38.88
N VAL A 71 35.87 25.93 -40.07
CA VAL A 71 34.70 25.06 -40.23
C VAL A 71 34.88 23.73 -39.50
N MET A 72 36.08 23.15 -39.52
CA MET A 72 36.36 21.88 -38.83
C MET A 72 36.39 22.05 -37.31
N LEU A 73 36.94 23.15 -36.80
CA LEU A 73 36.91 23.49 -35.37
C LEU A 73 35.46 23.67 -34.89
N THR A 74 34.67 24.44 -35.64
CA THR A 74 33.24 24.67 -35.32
C THR A 74 32.45 23.36 -35.30
N LYS A 75 32.68 22.47 -36.28
CA LYS A 75 32.04 21.14 -36.30
C LYS A 75 32.48 20.27 -35.13
N SER A 76 33.75 20.27 -34.78
CA SER A 76 34.26 19.53 -33.61
C SER A 76 33.62 20.02 -32.32
N ASP A 77 33.44 21.33 -32.16
CA ASP A 77 32.83 21.91 -30.96
C ASP A 77 31.32 21.63 -30.90
N LEU A 78 30.63 21.63 -32.04
CA LEU A 78 29.25 21.14 -32.14
C LEU A 78 29.15 19.67 -31.74
N GLU A 79 30.03 18.80 -32.22
CA GLU A 79 30.04 17.38 -31.84
C GLU A 79 30.24 17.20 -30.33
N LYS A 80 31.21 17.90 -29.74
CA LYS A 80 31.45 17.86 -28.28
C LYS A 80 30.24 18.31 -27.47
N THR A 81 29.57 19.39 -27.89
CA THR A 81 28.37 19.89 -27.19
C THR A 81 27.21 18.91 -27.32
N THR A 82 27.01 18.30 -28.49
CA THR A 82 25.99 17.27 -28.69
C THR A 82 26.25 16.01 -27.88
N ASP A 83 27.51 15.58 -27.77
CA ASP A 83 27.91 14.45 -26.95
C ASP A 83 27.70 14.74 -25.46
N SER A 84 28.07 15.95 -25.01
CA SER A 84 27.83 16.39 -23.63
C SER A 84 26.34 16.40 -23.31
N LEU A 85 25.51 16.99 -24.18
CA LEU A 85 24.07 17.05 -24.00
C LEU A 85 23.44 15.65 -23.98
N SER A 86 23.89 14.76 -24.87
CA SER A 86 23.40 13.37 -24.92
C SER A 86 23.72 12.60 -23.64
N ARG A 87 24.90 12.84 -23.04
CA ARG A 87 25.27 12.28 -21.73
C ARG A 87 24.40 12.84 -20.62
N GLU A 88 24.15 14.15 -20.62
CA GLU A 88 23.28 14.80 -19.63
C GLU A 88 21.86 14.24 -19.70
N VAL A 89 21.28 14.15 -20.90
CA VAL A 89 19.95 13.54 -21.13
C VAL A 89 19.91 12.10 -20.63
N THR A 90 20.95 11.31 -20.90
CA THR A 90 21.04 9.92 -20.41
C THR A 90 21.11 9.88 -18.88
N SER A 91 21.90 10.76 -18.27
CA SER A 91 22.01 10.85 -16.81
C SER A 91 20.69 11.28 -16.16
N LEU A 92 19.98 12.22 -16.77
CA LEU A 92 18.69 12.71 -16.30
C LEU A 92 17.63 11.62 -16.42
N GLY A 93 17.62 10.88 -17.53
CA GLY A 93 16.76 9.72 -17.70
C GLY A 93 17.02 8.64 -16.65
N HIS A 94 18.29 8.39 -16.30
CA HIS A 94 18.63 7.44 -15.25
C HIS A 94 18.15 7.91 -13.86
N ARG A 95 18.36 9.19 -13.52
CA ARG A 95 17.90 9.79 -12.26
C ARG A 95 16.38 9.70 -12.11
N ILE A 96 15.63 10.05 -13.16
CA ILE A 96 14.17 9.95 -13.15
C ILE A 96 13.74 8.50 -12.93
N GLN A 97 14.43 7.52 -13.52
CA GLN A 97 14.14 6.12 -13.27
C GLN A 97 14.40 5.75 -11.81
N GLU A 98 15.55 6.13 -11.26
CA GLU A 98 15.88 5.92 -9.85
C GLU A 98 14.81 6.52 -8.92
N ASP A 99 14.43 7.78 -9.14
CA ASP A 99 13.40 8.47 -8.37
C ASP A 99 12.05 7.75 -8.43
N ILE A 100 11.66 7.25 -9.61
CA ILE A 100 10.42 6.44 -9.75
C ILE A 100 10.52 5.14 -8.94
N TYR A 101 11.68 4.47 -8.95
CA TYR A 101 11.87 3.25 -8.15
C TYR A 101 11.81 3.55 -6.66
N VAL A 102 12.45 4.62 -6.20
CA VAL A 102 12.43 5.05 -4.80
C VAL A 102 11.00 5.40 -4.36
N LEU A 103 10.29 6.25 -5.12
CA LEU A 103 8.91 6.62 -4.82
C LEU A 103 7.98 5.41 -4.76
N LYS A 104 8.14 4.46 -5.69
CA LYS A 104 7.35 3.22 -5.67
C LYS A 104 7.61 2.41 -4.40
N ASN A 105 8.87 2.32 -3.98
CA ASN A 105 9.23 1.61 -2.75
C ASN A 105 8.69 2.33 -1.51
N GLU A 106 8.77 3.66 -1.45
CA GLU A 106 8.16 4.45 -0.38
C GLU A 106 6.65 4.23 -0.30
N LEU A 107 5.95 4.31 -1.43
CA LEU A 107 4.50 4.03 -1.49
C LEU A 107 4.16 2.61 -1.07
N GLN A 108 5.01 1.63 -1.39
CA GLN A 108 4.79 0.26 -0.97
C GLN A 108 4.95 0.11 0.55
N ILE A 109 5.99 0.71 1.13
CA ILE A 109 6.21 0.71 2.58
C ILE A 109 5.03 1.40 3.29
N ASP A 110 4.61 2.56 2.79
CA ASP A 110 3.49 3.32 3.35
C ASP A 110 2.17 2.52 3.26
N LEU A 111 1.92 1.86 2.13
CA LEU A 111 0.75 1.00 1.95
C LEU A 111 0.77 -0.19 2.93
N ASP A 112 1.92 -0.85 3.06
CA ASP A 112 2.09 -2.01 3.94
C ASP A 112 1.94 -1.59 5.41
N ASP A 113 2.47 -0.43 5.80
CA ASP A 113 2.32 0.13 7.15
C ASP A 113 0.86 0.51 7.42
N HIS A 114 0.20 1.21 6.50
CA HIS A 114 -1.20 1.60 6.62
C HIS A 114 -2.13 0.37 6.72
N GLN A 115 -1.92 -0.66 5.89
CA GLN A 115 -2.67 -1.92 6.00
C GLN A 115 -2.40 -2.61 7.34
N GLY A 116 -1.16 -2.58 7.82
CA GLY A 116 -0.78 -3.07 9.14
C GLY A 116 -1.51 -2.33 10.26
N GLU A 117 -1.56 -1.00 10.19
CA GLU A 117 -2.26 -0.15 11.15
C GLU A 117 -3.77 -0.42 11.14
N MET A 118 -4.40 -0.48 9.96
CA MET A 118 -5.82 -0.83 9.81
C MET A 118 -6.15 -2.18 10.46
N ASN A 119 -5.33 -3.20 10.23
CA ASN A 119 -5.54 -4.53 10.80
C ASN A 119 -5.40 -4.52 12.34
N ARG A 120 -4.42 -3.79 12.88
CA ARG A 120 -4.26 -3.58 14.33
C ARG A 120 -5.44 -2.81 14.91
N MET A 121 -5.93 -1.78 14.21
CA MET A 121 -7.08 -0.97 14.61
C MET A 121 -8.36 -1.81 14.64
N PHE A 122 -8.58 -2.65 13.63
CA PHE A 122 -9.72 -3.55 13.56
C PHE A 122 -9.68 -4.61 14.66
N SER A 123 -8.50 -5.18 14.92
CA SER A 123 -8.28 -6.12 16.04
C SER A 123 -8.60 -5.45 17.38
N LYS A 124 -8.11 -4.22 17.61
CA LYS A 124 -8.41 -3.43 18.83
C LYS A 124 -9.90 -3.13 18.97
N SER A 125 -10.58 -2.73 17.89
CA SER A 125 -12.02 -2.47 17.89
C SER A 125 -12.84 -3.73 18.18
N SER A 126 -12.46 -4.87 17.60
CA SER A 126 -13.11 -6.15 17.86
C SER A 126 -12.89 -6.63 19.30
N MET A 127 -11.68 -6.46 19.84
CA MET A 127 -11.40 -6.74 21.25
C MET A 127 -12.27 -5.89 22.20
N HIS A 128 -12.45 -4.59 21.92
CA HIS A 128 -13.32 -3.73 22.74
C HIS A 128 -14.79 -4.16 22.66
N ARG A 129 -15.29 -4.51 21.46
CA ARG A 129 -16.67 -5.02 21.30
C ARG A 129 -16.88 -6.31 22.09
N LEU A 130 -15.96 -7.27 21.99
CA LEU A 130 -16.03 -8.52 22.73
C LEU A 130 -15.91 -8.30 24.24
N ALA A 131 -15.01 -7.41 24.68
CA ALA A 131 -14.84 -7.08 26.09
C ALA A 131 -16.10 -6.44 26.69
N TRP A 132 -16.75 -5.51 25.97
CA TRP A 132 -18.00 -4.89 26.40
C TRP A 132 -19.15 -5.90 26.45
N LEU A 133 -19.28 -6.77 25.44
CA LEU A 133 -20.26 -7.85 25.44
C LEU A 133 -20.04 -8.82 26.61
N ASN A 134 -18.79 -9.18 26.88
CA ASN A 134 -18.44 -10.03 28.01
C ASN A 134 -18.73 -9.35 29.36
N GLN A 135 -18.46 -8.05 29.47
CA GLN A 135 -18.76 -7.31 30.69
C GLN A 135 -20.28 -7.20 30.94
N THR A 136 -21.07 -6.96 29.90
CA THR A 136 -22.53 -6.90 30.03
C THR A 136 -23.13 -8.26 30.38
N SER A 137 -22.67 -9.36 29.78
CA SER A 137 -23.13 -10.70 30.13
C SER A 137 -22.80 -11.07 31.59
N LEU A 138 -21.61 -10.71 32.06
CA LEU A 138 -21.21 -10.89 33.47
C LEU A 138 -22.08 -10.05 34.41
N ASN A 139 -22.30 -8.77 34.11
CA ASN A 139 -23.16 -7.90 34.91
C ASN A 139 -24.60 -8.42 34.95
N LEU A 140 -25.12 -8.94 33.83
CA LEU A 140 -26.44 -9.59 33.78
C LEU A 140 -26.50 -10.84 34.67
N ALA A 141 -25.45 -11.66 34.68
CA ALA A 141 -25.37 -12.83 35.55
C ALA A 141 -25.41 -12.43 37.04
N GLN A 142 -24.68 -11.38 37.42
CA GLN A 142 -24.69 -10.87 38.80
C GLN A 142 -26.07 -10.35 39.21
N ILE A 143 -26.76 -9.61 38.34
CA ILE A 143 -28.15 -9.14 38.58
C ILE A 143 -29.10 -10.32 38.76
N ARG A 144 -28.95 -11.39 37.96
CA ARG A 144 -29.76 -12.59 38.12
C ARG A 144 -29.54 -13.23 39.49
N THR A 145 -28.29 -13.38 39.91
CA THR A 145 -27.97 -13.93 41.24
C THR A 145 -28.52 -13.05 42.36
N SER A 146 -28.47 -11.71 42.23
CA SER A 146 -29.01 -10.81 43.25
C SER A 146 -30.55 -10.87 43.34
N ILE A 147 -31.24 -11.03 42.20
CA ILE A 147 -32.69 -11.27 42.17
C ILE A 147 -33.05 -12.60 42.83
N GLU A 148 -32.31 -13.67 42.51
CA GLU A 148 -32.54 -14.99 43.10
C GLU A 148 -32.34 -14.95 44.62
N ALA A 149 -31.33 -14.22 45.12
CA ALA A 149 -31.10 -14.03 46.55
C ALA A 149 -32.24 -13.27 47.25
N ILE A 150 -32.68 -12.14 46.69
CA ILE A 150 -33.79 -11.33 47.25
C ILE A 150 -35.09 -12.14 47.25
N LYS A 151 -35.35 -12.94 46.21
CA LYS A 151 -36.54 -13.77 46.13
C LYS A 151 -36.56 -14.85 47.22
N LEU A 152 -35.44 -15.50 47.48
CA LEU A 152 -35.34 -16.51 48.53
C LEU A 152 -35.54 -15.90 49.93
N ASP A 153 -34.97 -14.72 50.17
CA ASP A 153 -35.13 -14.00 51.43
C ASP A 153 -36.58 -13.54 51.66
N SER A 154 -37.22 -13.02 50.60
CA SER A 154 -38.62 -12.60 50.63
C SER A 154 -39.59 -13.76 50.83
N ILE A 155 -39.39 -14.89 50.14
CA ILE A 155 -40.21 -16.10 50.31
C ILE A 155 -40.02 -16.66 51.73
N GLY A 156 -38.79 -16.70 52.23
CA GLY A 156 -38.50 -17.16 53.59
C GLY A 156 -39.26 -16.37 54.65
N SER A 157 -39.24 -15.05 54.54
CA SER A 157 -39.97 -14.15 55.45
C SER A 157 -41.49 -14.30 55.33
N GLY A 158 -42.02 -14.44 54.12
CA GLY A 158 -43.46 -14.63 53.88
C GLY A 158 -44.01 -15.95 54.44
N ILE A 159 -43.28 -17.06 54.26
CA ILE A 159 -43.67 -18.38 54.78
C ILE A 159 -43.77 -18.35 56.31
N LEU A 160 -42.81 -17.69 57.00
CA LEU A 160 -42.84 -17.56 58.46
C LEU A 160 -44.09 -16.84 58.95
N VAL A 161 -44.50 -15.76 58.27
CA VAL A 161 -45.72 -15.03 58.62
C VAL A 161 -46.96 -15.93 58.47
N VAL A 162 -47.10 -16.63 57.34
CA VAL A 162 -48.25 -17.50 57.09
C VAL A 162 -48.33 -18.65 58.09
N LEU A 163 -47.20 -19.32 58.37
CA LEU A 163 -47.14 -20.41 59.36
C LEU A 163 -47.44 -19.91 60.78
N GLY A 164 -46.92 -18.74 61.17
CA GLY A 164 -47.19 -18.13 62.47
C GLY A 164 -48.68 -17.83 62.68
N PHE A 165 -49.33 -17.19 61.72
CA PHE A 165 -50.77 -16.92 61.77
C PHE A 165 -51.60 -18.21 61.80
N GLY A 166 -51.28 -19.19 60.95
CA GLY A 166 -51.98 -20.47 60.92
C GLY A 166 -51.86 -21.25 62.23
N GLY A 167 -50.67 -21.25 62.84
CA GLY A 167 -50.44 -21.88 64.15
C GLY A 167 -51.23 -21.21 65.27
N LEU A 168 -51.22 -19.86 65.33
CA LEU A 168 -52.01 -19.11 66.31
C LEU A 168 -53.52 -19.33 66.13
N TRP A 169 -53.99 -19.36 64.88
CA TRP A 169 -55.39 -19.64 64.56
C TRP A 169 -55.80 -21.06 64.99
N GLY A 170 -54.98 -22.07 64.68
CA GLY A 170 -55.21 -23.45 65.09
C GLY A 170 -55.24 -23.61 66.61
N LEU A 171 -54.32 -22.94 67.31
CA LEU A 171 -54.27 -22.93 68.78
C LEU A 171 -55.52 -22.28 69.38
N TYR A 172 -56.00 -21.16 68.80
CA TYR A 172 -57.24 -20.52 69.22
C TYR A 172 -58.45 -21.45 69.11
N LEU A 173 -58.57 -22.17 67.99
CA LEU A 173 -59.64 -23.16 67.80
C LEU A 173 -59.52 -24.33 68.80
N TRP A 174 -58.30 -24.77 69.10
CA TRP A 174 -58.06 -25.82 70.09
C TRP A 174 -58.45 -25.39 71.51
N LEU A 175 -58.06 -24.17 71.93
CA LEU A 175 -58.43 -23.61 73.24
C LEU A 175 -59.93 -23.35 73.39
N ASN A 176 -60.61 -22.98 72.30
CA ASN A 176 -62.05 -22.69 72.29
C ASN A 176 -62.91 -23.90 71.86
N SER A 177 -62.33 -25.10 71.81
CA SER A 177 -63.09 -26.31 71.49
C SER A 177 -64.00 -26.69 72.67
N PRO A 178 -65.34 -26.74 72.50
CA PRO A 178 -66.22 -27.21 73.57
C PRO A 178 -65.96 -28.71 73.80
N THR A 179 -65.46 -29.05 74.98
CA THR A 179 -65.29 -30.44 75.42
C THR A 179 -66.62 -31.17 75.38
N VAL A 180 -66.77 -32.09 74.42
CA VAL A 180 -67.92 -33.00 74.34
C VAL A 180 -67.73 -34.09 75.39
N HIS A 181 -68.48 -34.04 76.49
CA HIS A 181 -68.59 -35.15 77.43
C HIS A 181 -69.41 -36.28 76.78
N ILE A 182 -68.73 -37.34 76.35
CA ILE A 182 -69.37 -38.58 75.89
C ILE A 182 -69.87 -39.33 77.12
N GLN A 183 -71.19 -39.36 77.35
CA GLN A 183 -71.80 -40.33 78.26
C GLN A 183 -71.81 -41.70 77.55
N THR A 184 -71.03 -42.65 78.07
CA THR A 184 -71.06 -44.05 77.64
C THR A 184 -72.31 -44.72 78.21
N VAL A 185 -73.33 -44.97 77.39
CA VAL A 185 -74.43 -45.86 77.74
C VAL A 185 -73.98 -47.30 77.52
N TYR A 186 -73.79 -48.03 78.61
CA TYR A 186 -73.55 -49.47 78.66
C TYR A 186 -74.57 -50.08 79.63
N GLN A 187 -75.62 -50.75 79.13
CA GLN A 187 -76.53 -51.59 79.94
C GLN A 187 -77.30 -52.51 78.98
N ASP A 188 -76.76 -53.69 78.67
CA ASP A 188 -76.93 -54.99 79.34
C ASP A 188 -78.18 -55.75 78.89
N SER A 189 -77.95 -57.00 78.52
CA SER A 189 -78.91 -57.95 78.00
C SER A 189 -79.74 -58.58 79.12
N ASN A 190 -80.89 -59.11 78.71
CA ASN A 190 -81.47 -60.32 79.26
C ASN A 190 -82.21 -60.21 80.60
N SER A 191 -83.53 -60.05 80.50
CA SER A 191 -84.45 -60.79 81.36
C SER A 191 -85.81 -60.97 80.67
N ASN A 192 -86.00 -62.16 80.11
CA ASN A 192 -87.17 -63.02 80.21
C ASN A 192 -88.50 -62.53 79.60
N GLU A 193 -89.00 -63.20 78.56
CA GLU A 193 -89.87 -64.39 78.64
C GLU A 193 -91.30 -64.07 79.07
N ALA A 194 -92.25 -64.60 78.28
CA ALA A 194 -93.71 -64.52 78.41
C ALA A 194 -94.29 -63.14 78.06
N VAL A 195 -95.26 -62.98 77.16
CA VAL A 195 -96.55 -63.66 77.02
C VAL A 195 -97.02 -63.32 75.59
N SER A 196 -96.98 -64.23 74.61
CA SER A 196 -98.10 -65.06 74.12
C SER A 196 -99.39 -64.33 73.75
N MET A 197 -99.89 -64.67 72.55
CA MET A 197 -101.29 -64.60 72.10
C MET A 197 -101.78 -63.19 71.73
N GLU A 198 -102.53 -62.96 70.65
CA GLU A 198 -103.36 -63.86 69.85
C GLU A 198 -103.73 -63.14 68.53
N LEU A 199 -103.89 -63.96 67.48
CA LEU A 199 -104.70 -63.77 66.26
C LEU A 199 -104.35 -62.62 65.29
#